data_AF-A0A0J9SXU2-F1
#
_entry.id   AF-A0A0J9SXU2-F1
#
_cell.length_a   1.000
_cell.length_b   1.000
_cell.length_c   1.000
_cell.angle_alpha   90.00
_cell.angle_beta   90.00
_cell.angle_gamma   90.00
#
_symmetry.space_group_name_H-M   'P 1'
#
loop_
_entity.id
_entity.type
_entity.pdbx_description
1 polymer ?
#
loop_
_entity_poly.entity_id
_entity_poly.type
_entity_poly.pdbx_seq_one_letter_code
_entity_poly.pdbx_strand_id
1 'polypeptide(L)'
;MSCSPNVKNSSYDFFDNIDTYIAEAKNIENSIRDNTSDANCNNFSNQHKSLGNKEKLKSLCNRFAILNKLLNAIKKENHNHCSFLNYWINSEWNQPRFSENNCISYVYIGLESHIQSNEEYNLIDCEYYDINKDELNKMNILYNLYEKHSEINSIIVAKSDQNKQKLLTLSTQCCADYNDVIYTCNADNKSKNPEFCDKLEAFISKYNELDNKVVGEEYNFSDYFIKLSDCPNNKIISTAVTGSIIGLIPLLGVLYKVSELNIKI
;
A
#
# COMPACT_ATOMS: atom_id res chain seq x y z
N MET A 1 -6.62 -17.78 21.96
CA MET A 1 -5.38 -17.53 22.71
C MET A 1 -5.19 -16.02 22.79
N SER A 2 -4.94 -15.47 23.97
CA SER A 2 -4.48 -14.09 24.10
C SER A 2 -3.01 -14.07 23.67
N CYS A 3 -2.70 -13.36 22.59
CA CYS A 3 -1.33 -13.02 22.25
C CYS A 3 -1.05 -11.64 22.84
N SER A 4 0.17 -11.43 23.33
CA SER A 4 0.66 -10.10 23.66
C SER A 4 1.28 -9.50 22.39
N PRO A 5 0.76 -8.37 21.88
CA PRO A 5 1.33 -7.74 20.68
C PRO A 5 2.79 -7.40 20.90
N ASN A 6 3.67 -7.81 19.98
CA ASN A 6 5.07 -7.39 19.99
C ASN A 6 5.17 -6.13 19.14
N VAL A 7 4.80 -4.99 19.72
CA VAL A 7 4.76 -3.72 18.99
C VAL A 7 6.18 -3.17 18.83
N LYS A 8 6.61 -2.97 17.58
CA LYS A 8 7.92 -2.40 17.25
C LYS A 8 7.79 -1.24 16.26
N ASN A 9 8.77 -0.34 16.29
CA ASN A 9 9.03 0.53 15.15
C ASN A 9 9.57 -0.33 14.02
N SER A 10 8.99 -0.19 12.83
CA SER A 10 9.40 -0.97 11.67
C SER A 10 10.39 -0.20 10.82
N SER A 11 11.33 -0.92 10.21
CA SER A 11 12.28 -0.35 9.25
C SER A 11 11.54 0.19 8.02
N TYR A 12 11.95 1.37 7.59
CA TYR A 12 11.52 2.02 6.35
C TYR A 12 12.37 1.60 5.13
N ASP A 13 13.34 0.69 5.28
CA ASP A 13 14.34 0.42 4.25
C ASP A 13 13.77 -0.26 2.99
N PHE A 14 12.57 -0.83 3.05
CA PHE A 14 11.90 -1.34 1.85
C PHE A 14 11.50 -0.20 0.89
N PHE A 15 11.41 1.05 1.37
CA PHE A 15 11.10 2.19 0.53
C PHE A 15 12.19 2.49 -0.52
N ASP A 16 13.42 2.01 -0.29
CA ASP A 16 14.51 2.18 -1.26
C ASP A 16 14.27 1.41 -2.57
N ASN A 17 13.48 0.33 -2.50
CA ASN A 17 13.09 -0.49 -3.66
C ASN A 17 11.56 -0.50 -3.87
N ILE A 18 10.89 0.57 -3.44
CA ILE A 18 9.42 0.63 -3.38
C ILE A 18 8.75 0.43 -4.75
N ASP A 19 9.34 0.93 -5.83
CA ASP A 19 8.79 0.78 -7.17
C ASP A 19 8.63 -0.69 -7.56
N THR A 20 9.63 -1.51 -7.21
CA THR A 20 9.58 -2.95 -7.45
C THR A 20 8.46 -3.58 -6.65
N TYR A 21 8.33 -3.23 -5.37
CA TYR A 21 7.26 -3.77 -4.52
C TYR A 21 5.86 -3.34 -4.97
N ILE A 22 5.69 -2.11 -5.44
CA ILE A 22 4.44 -1.64 -6.05
C ILE A 22 4.14 -2.41 -7.34
N ALA A 23 5.14 -2.67 -8.18
CA ALA A 23 4.96 -3.46 -9.40
C ALA A 23 4.51 -4.89 -9.07
N GLU A 24 5.14 -5.54 -8.07
CA GLU A 24 4.71 -6.87 -7.63
C GLU A 24 3.33 -6.87 -6.98
N ALA A 25 2.99 -5.84 -6.19
CA ALA A 25 1.65 -5.69 -5.64
C ALA A 25 0.58 -5.59 -6.74
N LYS A 26 0.87 -4.89 -7.85
CA LYS A 26 0.00 -4.84 -9.04
C LYS A 26 -0.08 -6.20 -9.76
N ASN A 27 1.00 -6.98 -9.82
CA ASN A 27 0.98 -8.33 -10.38
C ASN A 27 0.05 -9.27 -9.60
N ILE A 28 -0.01 -9.15 -8.27
CA ILE A 28 -0.95 -9.91 -7.44
C ILE A 28 -2.40 -9.72 -7.92
N GLU A 29 -2.80 -8.48 -8.22
CA GLU A 29 -4.17 -8.18 -8.66
C GLU A 29 -4.53 -8.86 -9.98
N ASN A 30 -3.57 -8.96 -10.89
CA ASN A 30 -3.75 -9.64 -12.16
C ASN A 30 -3.82 -11.16 -11.95
N SER A 31 -2.95 -11.73 -11.13
CA SER A 31 -2.91 -13.18 -10.89
C SER A 31 -4.13 -13.72 -10.12
N ILE A 32 -4.78 -12.91 -9.26
CA ILE A 32 -6.03 -13.33 -8.58
C ILE A 32 -7.18 -13.55 -9.57
N ARG A 33 -7.17 -12.86 -10.71
CA ARG A 33 -8.19 -13.06 -11.76
C ARG A 33 -8.05 -14.43 -12.44
N ASP A 34 -6.86 -15.03 -12.37
CA ASP A 34 -6.51 -16.27 -13.09
C ASP A 34 -6.47 -17.50 -12.16
N ASN A 35 -6.33 -17.33 -10.84
CA ASN A 35 -6.20 -18.44 -9.90
C ASN A 35 -7.51 -18.82 -9.19
N THR A 36 -7.88 -20.08 -9.38
CA THR A 36 -8.82 -20.83 -8.56
C THR A 36 -8.36 -20.88 -7.10
N SER A 37 -9.31 -20.66 -6.20
CA SER A 37 -9.18 -20.78 -4.75
C SER A 37 -8.26 -21.93 -4.30
N ASP A 38 -7.13 -21.62 -3.66
CA ASP A 38 -6.30 -22.63 -3.00
C ASP A 38 -7.12 -23.32 -1.89
N ALA A 39 -7.14 -24.66 -1.90
CA ALA A 39 -7.76 -25.48 -0.86
C ALA A 39 -7.18 -25.18 0.53
N ASN A 40 -5.91 -24.79 0.60
CA ASN A 40 -5.24 -24.40 1.83
C ASN A 40 -5.80 -23.10 2.41
N CYS A 41 -6.05 -22.09 1.58
CA CYS A 41 -6.68 -20.84 2.03
C CYS A 41 -8.16 -21.01 2.40
N ASN A 42 -8.85 -21.99 1.79
CA ASN A 42 -10.15 -22.43 2.29
C ASN A 42 -10.05 -23.03 3.70
N ASN A 43 -9.01 -23.82 3.97
CA ASN A 43 -8.80 -24.41 5.29
C ASN A 43 -8.48 -23.34 6.34
N PHE A 44 -7.52 -22.45 6.06
CA PHE A 44 -7.18 -21.31 6.91
C PHE A 44 -8.42 -20.50 7.30
N SER A 45 -9.19 -20.05 6.31
CA SER A 45 -10.38 -19.24 6.56
C SER A 45 -11.48 -19.99 7.34
N ASN A 46 -11.53 -21.32 7.26
CA ASN A 46 -12.46 -22.14 8.03
C ASN A 46 -12.01 -22.36 9.49
N GLN A 47 -10.72 -22.54 9.72
CA GLN A 47 -10.16 -22.76 11.06
C GLN A 47 -10.05 -21.47 11.86
N HIS A 48 -9.77 -20.36 11.18
CA HIS A 48 -9.51 -19.06 11.81
C HIS A 48 -10.70 -18.09 11.72
N LYS A 49 -11.96 -18.57 11.66
CA LYS A 49 -13.16 -17.71 11.55
C LYS A 49 -13.29 -16.65 12.65
N SER A 50 -12.66 -16.86 13.81
CA SER A 50 -12.62 -15.86 14.89
C SER A 50 -11.78 -14.62 14.55
N LEU A 51 -10.93 -14.69 13.53
CA LEU A 51 -10.09 -13.60 13.05
C LEU A 51 -10.86 -12.57 12.21
N GLY A 52 -12.03 -12.94 11.68
CA GLY A 52 -12.86 -12.04 10.89
C GLY A 52 -13.72 -12.77 9.85
N ASN A 53 -14.20 -12.02 8.87
CA ASN A 53 -15.03 -12.57 7.80
C ASN A 53 -14.25 -13.63 6.99
N LYS A 54 -14.85 -14.80 6.83
CA LYS A 54 -14.24 -15.95 6.14
C LYS A 54 -13.73 -15.63 4.72
N GLU A 55 -14.54 -14.98 3.88
CA GLU A 55 -14.13 -14.63 2.52
C GLU A 55 -12.96 -13.64 2.51
N LYS A 56 -12.92 -12.73 3.48
CA LYS A 56 -11.81 -11.78 3.63
C LYS A 56 -10.53 -12.47 4.09
N LEU A 57 -10.61 -13.39 5.04
CA LEU A 57 -9.48 -14.22 5.48
C LEU A 57 -8.93 -15.09 4.34
N LYS A 58 -9.83 -15.68 3.56
CA LYS A 58 -9.47 -16.43 2.36
C LYS A 58 -8.75 -15.55 1.34
N SER A 59 -9.27 -14.35 1.08
CA SER A 59 -8.66 -13.38 0.18
C SER A 59 -7.28 -12.94 0.67
N LEU A 60 -7.13 -12.66 1.97
CA LEU A 60 -5.85 -12.34 2.60
C LEU A 60 -4.82 -13.45 2.40
N CYS A 61 -5.21 -14.70 2.66
CA CYS A 61 -4.34 -15.86 2.48
C CYS A 61 -3.89 -16.03 1.03
N ASN A 62 -4.81 -15.96 0.06
CA ASN A 62 -4.45 -16.08 -1.35
C ASN A 62 -3.46 -14.97 -1.78
N ARG A 63 -3.71 -13.73 -1.35
CA ARG A 63 -2.84 -12.59 -1.65
C ARG A 63 -1.46 -12.75 -1.03
N PHE A 64 -1.42 -13.22 0.22
CA PHE A 64 -0.17 -13.46 0.93
C PHE A 64 0.66 -14.57 0.27
N ALA A 65 0.02 -15.66 -0.17
CA ALA A 65 0.69 -16.74 -0.89
C ALA A 65 1.28 -16.27 -2.24
N ILE A 66 0.50 -15.52 -3.03
CA ILE A 66 0.97 -14.95 -4.31
C ILE A 66 2.11 -13.95 -4.06
N LEU A 67 1.99 -13.09 -3.05
CA LEU A 67 3.04 -12.14 -2.70
C LEU A 67 4.35 -12.85 -2.37
N ASN A 68 4.32 -13.90 -1.53
CA ASN A 68 5.50 -14.69 -1.21
C ASN A 68 6.14 -15.32 -2.46
N LYS A 69 5.32 -15.85 -3.37
CA LYS A 69 5.80 -16.40 -4.65
C LYS A 69 6.51 -15.34 -5.50
N LEU A 70 5.91 -14.15 -5.65
CA LEU A 70 6.49 -13.05 -6.43
C LEU A 70 7.78 -12.54 -5.80
N LEU A 71 7.78 -12.29 -4.49
CA LEU A 71 8.97 -11.81 -3.79
C LEU A 71 10.12 -12.84 -3.81
N ASN A 72 9.81 -14.14 -3.79
CA ASN A 72 10.84 -15.17 -3.95
C ASN A 72 11.49 -15.16 -5.34
N ALA A 73 10.74 -14.81 -6.39
CA ALA A 73 11.28 -14.69 -7.74
C ALA A 73 12.32 -13.56 -7.85
N ILE A 74 12.13 -12.47 -7.09
CA ILE A 74 13.00 -11.28 -7.10
C ILE A 74 13.97 -11.22 -5.89
N LYS A 75 14.05 -12.29 -5.08
CA LYS A 75 14.79 -12.32 -3.80
C LYS A 75 16.29 -12.01 -3.92
N LYS A 76 16.88 -12.25 -5.10
CA LYS A 76 18.32 -12.01 -5.35
C LYS A 76 18.62 -10.57 -5.74
N GLU A 77 17.62 -9.81 -6.18
CA GLU A 77 17.78 -8.49 -6.76
C GLU A 77 17.54 -7.37 -5.74
N ASN A 78 16.75 -7.65 -4.71
CA ASN A 78 16.36 -6.65 -3.72
C ASN A 78 16.67 -7.07 -2.29
N HIS A 79 17.08 -6.09 -1.50
CA HIS A 79 17.20 -6.22 -0.06
C HIS A 79 15.92 -5.67 0.58
N ASN A 80 15.50 -6.27 1.71
CA ASN A 80 14.38 -5.84 2.57
C ASN A 80 12.97 -6.41 2.27
N HIS A 81 12.88 -7.58 1.62
CA HIS A 81 11.61 -8.31 1.41
C HIS A 81 10.83 -8.54 2.72
N CYS A 82 11.53 -8.80 3.82
CA CYS A 82 10.90 -9.04 5.12
C CYS A 82 10.27 -7.78 5.70
N SER A 83 10.95 -6.62 5.61
CA SER A 83 10.37 -5.35 6.04
C SER A 83 9.11 -5.01 5.22
N PHE A 84 9.15 -5.25 3.91
CA PHE A 84 7.96 -5.08 3.06
C PHE A 84 6.84 -6.06 3.42
N LEU A 85 7.12 -7.35 3.59
CA LEU A 85 6.13 -8.36 3.96
C LEU A 85 5.48 -8.06 5.31
N ASN A 86 6.28 -7.66 6.29
CA ASN A 86 5.77 -7.28 7.62
C ASN A 86 4.90 -6.02 7.53
N TYR A 87 5.33 -5.00 6.78
CA TYR A 87 4.51 -3.81 6.49
C TYR A 87 3.18 -4.19 5.82
N TRP A 88 3.24 -4.97 4.74
CA TRP A 88 2.09 -5.32 3.91
C TRP A 88 1.04 -6.07 4.72
N ILE A 89 1.44 -7.07 5.52
CA ILE A 89 0.49 -7.85 6.32
C ILE A 89 -0.12 -6.98 7.43
N ASN A 90 0.67 -6.12 8.07
CA ASN A 90 0.17 -5.16 9.06
C ASN A 90 -0.88 -4.24 8.46
N SER A 91 -0.64 -3.76 7.25
CA SER A 91 -1.55 -2.82 6.61
C SER A 91 -2.82 -3.48 6.09
N GLU A 92 -2.72 -4.67 5.50
CA GLU A 92 -3.89 -5.47 5.12
C GLU A 92 -4.75 -5.84 6.32
N TRP A 93 -4.11 -6.23 7.42
CA TRP A 93 -4.79 -6.64 8.65
C TRP A 93 -5.45 -5.47 9.38
N ASN A 94 -4.85 -4.28 9.36
CA ASN A 94 -5.40 -3.10 10.04
C ASN A 94 -6.59 -2.45 9.27
N GLN A 95 -7.01 -3.03 8.15
CA GLN A 95 -8.24 -2.58 7.48
C GLN A 95 -9.45 -2.83 8.39
N PRO A 96 -10.51 -1.97 8.37
CA PRO A 96 -11.68 -2.04 9.25
C PRO A 96 -12.50 -3.35 9.22
N ARG A 97 -12.07 -4.30 8.40
CA ARG A 97 -12.74 -5.53 8.05
C ARG A 97 -12.23 -6.77 8.83
N PHE A 98 -11.19 -6.61 9.65
CA PHE A 98 -10.60 -7.64 10.50
C PHE A 98 -10.78 -7.27 11.99
N SER A 99 -10.67 -8.27 12.87
CA SER A 99 -10.83 -8.04 14.31
C SER A 99 -9.63 -7.28 14.88
N GLU A 100 -9.87 -6.22 15.66
CA GLU A 100 -8.80 -5.38 16.25
C GLU A 100 -7.94 -6.08 17.31
N ASN A 101 -8.32 -7.29 17.75
CA ASN A 101 -7.79 -7.91 18.98
C ASN A 101 -6.78 -9.05 18.75
N ASN A 102 -6.36 -9.33 17.52
CA ASN A 102 -5.38 -10.38 17.25
C ASN A 102 -4.06 -9.80 16.72
N CYS A 103 -2.96 -10.29 17.28
CA CYS A 103 -1.60 -9.89 16.91
C CYS A 103 -1.22 -10.45 15.55
N ILE A 104 -0.43 -9.70 14.80
CA ILE A 104 0.06 -10.10 13.46
C ILE A 104 0.80 -11.43 13.49
N SER A 105 1.57 -11.70 14.53
CA SER A 105 2.29 -12.98 14.69
C SER A 105 1.34 -14.18 14.70
N TYR A 106 0.17 -14.07 15.34
CA TYR A 106 -0.83 -15.14 15.36
C TYR A 106 -1.48 -15.33 13.99
N VAL A 107 -1.78 -14.22 13.30
CA VAL A 107 -2.31 -14.26 11.93
C VAL A 107 -1.30 -14.93 10.99
N TYR A 108 -0.03 -14.54 11.09
CA TYR A 108 1.05 -15.09 10.28
C TYR A 108 1.24 -16.59 10.51
N ILE A 109 1.32 -17.06 11.75
CA ILE A 109 1.47 -18.51 12.05
C ILE A 109 0.33 -19.31 11.40
N GLY A 110 -0.91 -18.79 11.46
CA GLY A 110 -2.04 -19.39 10.77
C GLY A 110 -1.86 -19.42 9.25
N LEU A 111 -1.44 -18.31 8.64
CA LEU A 111 -1.16 -18.25 7.20
C LEU A 111 -0.04 -19.22 6.79
N GLU A 112 1.08 -19.19 7.52
CA GLU A 112 2.27 -19.99 7.29
C GLU A 112 1.95 -21.49 7.32
N SER A 113 1.32 -21.97 8.40
CA SER A 113 0.99 -23.39 8.58
C SER A 113 0.11 -23.96 7.46
N HIS A 114 -0.72 -23.13 6.83
CA HIS A 114 -1.58 -23.55 5.72
C HIS A 114 -0.92 -23.38 4.36
N ILE A 115 -0.05 -22.38 4.17
CA ILE A 115 0.61 -22.16 2.89
C ILE A 115 1.79 -23.12 2.70
N GLN A 116 2.54 -23.44 3.77
CA GLN A 116 3.67 -24.39 3.72
C GLN A 116 3.27 -25.80 3.28
N SER A 117 2.00 -26.19 3.41
CA SER A 117 1.53 -27.48 2.89
C SER A 117 1.45 -27.53 1.36
N ASN A 118 1.75 -26.42 0.66
CA ASN A 118 1.79 -26.35 -0.79
C ASN A 118 3.20 -26.02 -1.28
N GLU A 119 3.83 -26.98 -1.97
CA GLU A 119 5.19 -26.85 -2.51
C GLU A 119 5.33 -25.72 -3.56
N GLU A 120 4.23 -25.22 -4.12
CA GLU A 120 4.25 -24.09 -5.07
C GLU A 120 4.50 -22.74 -4.38
N TYR A 121 4.24 -22.64 -3.08
CA TYR A 121 4.37 -21.39 -2.31
C TYR A 121 5.55 -21.49 -1.36
N ASN A 122 6.74 -21.27 -1.89
CA ASN A 122 7.90 -20.99 -1.05
C ASN A 122 7.59 -19.72 -0.23
N LEU A 123 7.58 -19.85 1.10
CA LEU A 123 7.47 -18.69 1.98
C LEU A 123 8.85 -18.07 2.21
N ILE A 124 8.88 -16.76 2.32
CA ILE A 124 10.09 -16.06 2.77
C ILE A 124 10.11 -16.11 4.30
N ASP A 125 11.16 -16.71 4.85
CA ASP A 125 11.41 -16.70 6.29
C ASP A 125 11.72 -15.27 6.74
N CYS A 126 10.82 -14.70 7.54
CA CYS A 126 10.83 -13.31 7.97
C CYS A 126 10.32 -13.21 9.41
N GLU A 127 10.78 -12.19 10.14
CA GLU A 127 10.20 -11.84 11.42
C GLU A 127 8.91 -11.01 11.21
N TYR A 128 7.81 -11.45 11.80
CA TYR A 128 6.52 -10.76 11.75
C TYR A 128 6.13 -10.24 13.13
N TYR A 129 5.80 -8.95 13.19
CA TYR A 129 5.49 -8.25 14.43
C TYR A 129 4.47 -7.14 14.18
N ASP A 130 3.82 -6.69 15.24
CA ASP A 130 2.85 -5.60 15.15
C ASP A 130 3.59 -4.28 14.96
N ILE A 131 3.24 -3.53 13.92
CA ILE A 131 3.76 -2.18 13.70
C ILE A 131 2.93 -1.21 14.53
N ASN A 132 3.59 -0.27 15.21
CA ASN A 132 2.88 0.82 15.90
C ASN A 132 1.88 1.52 14.94
N LYS A 133 0.66 1.80 15.41
CA LYS A 133 -0.41 2.36 14.56
C LYS A 133 -0.04 3.68 13.89
N ASP A 134 0.66 4.57 14.58
CA ASP A 134 1.09 5.86 14.04
C ASP A 134 2.21 5.69 13.01
N GLU A 135 3.14 4.76 13.24
CA GLU A 135 4.16 4.36 12.26
C GLU A 135 3.52 3.74 11.01
N LEU A 136 2.59 2.80 11.19
CA LEU A 136 1.88 2.14 10.10
C LEU A 136 1.08 3.16 9.27
N ASN A 137 0.43 4.13 9.91
CA ASN A 137 -0.27 5.22 9.22
C ASN A 137 0.69 6.05 8.36
N LYS A 138 1.85 6.44 8.90
CA LYS A 138 2.89 7.16 8.14
C LYS A 138 3.39 6.34 6.95
N MET A 139 3.69 5.04 7.16
CA MET A 139 4.09 4.13 6.08
C MET A 139 3.03 4.01 5.00
N ASN A 140 1.74 3.92 5.37
CA ASN A 140 0.64 3.85 4.42
C ASN A 140 0.55 5.10 3.56
N ILE A 141 0.62 6.29 4.16
CA ILE A 141 0.60 7.53 3.38
C ILE A 141 1.79 7.60 2.43
N LEU A 142 3.00 7.24 2.89
CA LEU A 142 4.18 7.23 2.03
C LEU A 142 4.08 6.20 0.89
N TYR A 143 3.55 5.00 1.16
CA TYR A 143 3.28 4.01 0.11
C TYR A 143 2.31 4.55 -0.94
N ASN A 144 1.23 5.20 -0.51
CA ASN A 144 0.22 5.80 -1.39
C ASN A 144 0.80 6.92 -2.27
N LEU A 145 1.74 7.70 -1.73
CA LEU A 145 2.47 8.72 -2.48
C LEU A 145 3.28 8.06 -3.63
N TYR A 146 4.03 6.99 -3.34
CA TYR A 146 4.77 6.25 -4.37
C TYR A 146 3.87 5.54 -5.39
N GLU A 147 2.73 5.00 -4.97
CA GLU A 147 1.78 4.36 -5.90
C GLU A 147 1.22 5.37 -6.91
N LYS A 148 0.80 6.54 -6.44
CA LYS A 148 0.36 7.64 -7.29
C LYS A 148 1.48 8.12 -8.20
N HIS A 149 2.70 8.28 -7.69
CA HIS A 149 3.86 8.65 -8.51
C HIS A 149 4.10 7.64 -9.65
N SER A 150 4.06 6.34 -9.35
CA SER A 150 4.19 5.27 -10.36
C SER A 150 3.13 5.40 -11.46
N GLU A 151 1.87 5.66 -11.12
CA GLU A 151 0.81 5.88 -12.11
C GLU A 151 0.97 7.17 -12.91
N ILE A 152 1.28 8.28 -12.23
CA ILE A 152 1.55 9.59 -12.85
C ILE A 152 2.69 9.47 -13.87
N ASN A 153 3.81 8.89 -13.45
CA ASN A 153 4.97 8.67 -14.32
C ASN A 153 4.60 7.78 -15.53
N SER A 154 3.79 6.74 -15.32
CA SER A 154 3.33 5.87 -16.42
C SER A 154 2.48 6.64 -17.45
N ILE A 155 1.59 7.53 -16.99
CA ILE A 155 0.77 8.38 -17.88
C ILE A 155 1.65 9.34 -18.69
N ILE A 156 2.59 10.01 -18.03
CA ILE A 156 3.52 10.96 -18.66
C ILE A 156 4.36 10.24 -19.72
N VAL A 157 5.01 9.12 -19.35
CA VAL A 157 5.86 8.35 -20.28
C VAL A 157 5.07 7.78 -21.46
N ALA A 158 3.82 7.36 -21.24
CA ALA A 158 2.96 6.86 -22.31
C ALA A 158 2.45 7.94 -23.27
N LYS A 159 2.64 9.23 -22.94
CA LYS A 159 2.19 10.38 -23.77
C LYS A 159 0.73 10.30 -24.17
N SER A 160 -0.10 9.83 -23.24
CA SER A 160 -1.50 9.55 -23.51
C SER A 160 -2.39 10.75 -23.20
N ASP A 161 -2.81 11.48 -24.25
CA ASP A 161 -3.75 12.60 -24.13
C ASP A 161 -5.07 12.22 -23.46
N GLN A 162 -5.52 10.97 -23.64
CA GLN A 162 -6.74 10.44 -23.04
C GLN A 162 -6.69 10.41 -21.51
N ASN A 163 -5.49 10.41 -20.93
CA ASN A 163 -5.27 10.30 -19.49
C ASN A 163 -4.94 11.62 -18.79
N LYS A 164 -5.05 12.77 -19.48
CA LYS A 164 -4.83 14.11 -18.89
C LYS A 164 -5.68 14.38 -17.65
N GLN A 165 -6.98 14.05 -17.69
CA GLN A 165 -7.85 14.23 -16.52
C GLN A 165 -7.51 13.28 -15.36
N LYS A 166 -7.04 12.07 -15.70
CA LYS A 166 -6.54 11.12 -14.70
C LYS A 166 -5.26 11.66 -14.04
N LEU A 167 -4.36 12.28 -14.81
CA LEU A 167 -3.14 12.93 -14.30
C LEU A 167 -3.46 14.03 -13.29
N LEU A 168 -4.44 14.89 -13.60
CA LEU A 168 -4.87 15.96 -12.69
C LEU A 168 -5.47 15.39 -11.40
N THR A 169 -6.29 14.34 -11.53
CA THR A 169 -6.90 13.66 -10.38
C THR A 169 -5.83 13.05 -9.48
N LEU A 170 -4.86 12.34 -10.06
CA LEU A 170 -3.78 11.68 -9.31
C LEU A 170 -2.85 12.70 -8.63
N SER A 171 -2.45 13.77 -9.32
CA SER A 171 -1.60 14.82 -8.73
C SER A 171 -2.33 15.60 -7.62
N THR A 172 -3.63 15.87 -7.78
CA THR A 172 -4.47 16.44 -6.71
C THR A 172 -4.53 15.53 -5.48
N GLN A 173 -4.74 14.22 -5.67
CA GLN A 173 -4.73 13.26 -4.56
C GLN A 173 -3.34 13.14 -3.91
N CYS A 174 -2.28 13.21 -4.71
CA CYS A 174 -0.91 13.22 -4.20
C CYS A 174 -0.64 14.44 -3.31
N CYS A 175 -1.18 15.62 -3.67
CA CYS A 175 -1.10 16.82 -2.84
C CYS A 175 -1.81 16.66 -1.50
N ALA A 176 -2.99 16.03 -1.47
CA ALA A 176 -3.71 15.79 -0.24
C ALA A 176 -2.87 14.92 0.72
N ASP A 177 -2.40 13.76 0.24
CA ASP A 177 -1.56 12.85 1.02
C ASP A 177 -0.25 13.51 1.48
N TYR A 178 0.38 14.31 0.61
CA TYR A 178 1.63 15.00 0.92
C TYR A 178 1.44 16.04 2.05
N ASN A 179 0.38 16.84 1.96
CA ASN A 179 0.03 17.83 2.97
C ASN A 179 -0.27 17.20 4.34
N ASP A 180 -0.83 15.99 4.34
CA ASP A 180 -1.16 15.25 5.56
C ASP A 180 0.07 14.78 6.35
N VAL A 181 1.26 14.74 5.73
CA VAL A 181 2.48 14.25 6.40
C VAL A 181 3.65 15.22 6.41
N ILE A 182 3.70 16.20 5.51
CA ILE A 182 4.88 17.09 5.38
C ILE A 182 5.23 17.83 6.68
N TYR A 183 4.23 18.20 7.49
CA TYR A 183 4.46 18.88 8.77
C TYR A 183 5.16 17.99 9.82
N THR A 184 5.12 16.66 9.64
CA THR A 184 5.84 15.68 10.47
C THR A 184 7.35 15.82 10.31
N CYS A 185 7.80 16.47 9.22
CA CYS A 185 9.21 16.65 8.88
C CYS A 185 9.69 18.11 8.96
N ASN A 186 8.92 18.98 9.62
CA ASN A 186 9.39 20.32 9.98
C ASN A 186 10.56 20.26 10.97
N ALA A 187 11.35 21.34 11.08
CA ALA A 187 12.58 21.39 11.88
C ALA A 187 12.46 20.79 13.30
N ASP A 188 11.36 21.05 14.00
CA ASP A 188 11.11 20.56 15.36
C ASP A 188 10.72 19.07 15.44
N ASN A 189 10.22 18.50 14.34
CA ASN A 189 9.68 17.13 14.28
C ASN A 189 10.55 16.16 13.49
N LYS A 190 11.46 16.66 12.64
CA LYS A 190 12.38 15.81 11.85
C LYS A 190 13.23 14.91 12.75
N SER A 191 13.74 15.43 13.86
CA SER A 191 14.54 14.67 14.84
C SER A 191 13.75 13.55 15.52
N LYS A 192 12.40 13.63 15.55
CA LYS A 192 11.53 12.61 16.13
C LYS A 192 11.14 11.52 15.13
N ASN A 193 11.23 11.81 13.82
CA ASN A 193 10.83 10.92 12.74
C ASN A 193 11.92 10.82 11.65
N PRO A 194 13.20 10.61 11.99
CA PRO A 194 14.30 10.75 11.04
C PRO A 194 14.15 9.82 9.83
N GLU A 195 13.88 8.53 10.05
CA GLU A 195 13.71 7.55 8.95
C GLU A 195 12.55 7.90 8.02
N PHE A 196 11.39 8.24 8.58
CA PHE A 196 10.23 8.65 7.78
C PHE A 196 10.54 9.89 6.95
N CYS A 197 11.18 10.89 7.55
CA CYS A 197 11.50 12.14 6.88
C CYS A 197 12.54 11.96 5.79
N ASP A 198 13.54 11.11 6.00
CA ASP A 198 14.53 10.79 4.97
C ASP A 198 13.87 10.09 3.77
N LYS A 199 12.93 9.16 4.00
CA LYS A 199 12.18 8.54 2.90
C LYS A 199 11.20 9.49 2.22
N LEU A 200 10.57 10.41 2.96
CA LEU A 200 9.71 11.44 2.38
C LEU A 200 10.52 12.43 1.51
N GLU A 201 11.73 12.81 1.92
CA GLU A 201 12.64 13.64 1.11
C GLU A 201 13.07 12.93 -0.18
N ALA A 202 13.31 11.61 -0.12
CA ALA A 202 13.57 10.80 -1.30
C ALA A 202 12.36 10.80 -2.26
N PHE A 203 11.14 10.67 -1.73
CA PHE A 203 9.91 10.77 -2.51
C PHE A 203 9.77 12.15 -3.19
N ILE A 204 9.94 13.25 -2.43
CA ILE A 204 9.84 14.63 -2.95
C ILE A 204 10.81 14.82 -4.12
N SER A 205 12.06 14.40 -3.95
CA SER A 205 13.09 14.49 -4.99
C SER A 205 12.65 13.75 -6.26
N LYS A 206 12.17 12.51 -6.11
CA LYS A 206 11.68 11.67 -7.21
C LYS A 206 10.43 12.24 -7.90
N TYR A 207 9.54 12.89 -7.15
CA TYR A 207 8.36 13.54 -7.72
C TYR A 207 8.73 14.76 -8.52
N ASN A 208 9.64 15.60 -8.01
CA ASN A 208 10.10 16.81 -8.69
C ASN A 208 10.81 16.51 -10.02
N GLU A 209 11.39 15.33 -10.19
CA GLU A 209 11.93 14.89 -11.50
C GLU A 209 10.85 14.81 -12.60
N LEU A 210 9.57 14.68 -12.24
CA LEU A 210 8.46 14.67 -13.20
C LEU A 210 8.25 16.05 -13.86
N ASP A 211 8.62 17.14 -13.20
CA ASP A 211 8.50 18.50 -13.74
C ASP A 211 9.21 18.62 -15.10
N ASN A 212 10.42 18.07 -15.18
CA ASN A 212 11.24 18.11 -16.40
C ASN A 212 10.58 17.33 -17.55
N LYS A 213 9.86 16.25 -17.22
CA LYS A 213 9.16 15.42 -18.21
C LYS A 213 7.88 16.08 -18.72
N VAL A 214 7.21 16.87 -17.88
CA VAL A 214 5.94 17.52 -18.22
C VAL A 214 6.12 18.82 -19.02
N VAL A 215 7.23 19.55 -18.81
CA VAL A 215 7.53 20.81 -19.51
C VAL A 215 8.21 20.58 -20.86
N GLY A 216 8.98 19.49 -21.01
CA GLY A 216 9.81 19.23 -22.19
C GLY A 216 9.12 18.53 -23.37
N GLU A 217 7.85 18.18 -23.27
CA GLU A 217 7.16 17.36 -24.29
C GLU A 217 6.21 18.17 -25.17
N GLU A 218 6.05 17.73 -26.43
CA GLU A 218 5.04 18.21 -27.39
C GLU A 218 3.59 18.14 -26.85
N TYR A 219 3.40 17.37 -25.77
CA TYR A 219 2.15 17.17 -25.07
C TYR A 219 2.04 18.13 -23.89
N ASN A 220 1.05 19.03 -23.94
CA ASN A 220 0.76 19.96 -22.84
C ASN A 220 0.12 19.22 -21.65
N PHE A 221 0.94 18.54 -20.85
CA PHE A 221 0.55 17.95 -19.56
C PHE A 221 0.67 18.94 -18.40
N SER A 222 1.32 20.09 -18.61
CA SER A 222 1.58 21.09 -17.57
C SER A 222 0.28 21.59 -16.92
N ASP A 223 -0.78 21.76 -17.71
CA ASP A 223 -2.10 22.18 -17.21
C ASP A 223 -2.82 21.10 -16.38
N TYR A 224 -2.33 19.86 -16.42
CA TYR A 224 -2.95 18.68 -15.80
C TYR A 224 -2.07 18.04 -14.72
N PHE A 225 -0.97 18.67 -14.34
CA PHE A 225 -0.03 18.15 -13.37
C PHE A 225 0.26 19.21 -12.30
N ILE A 226 0.05 18.85 -11.04
CA ILE A 226 0.30 19.73 -9.91
C ILE A 226 1.65 19.36 -9.29
N LYS A 227 2.56 20.33 -9.22
CA LYS A 227 3.84 20.18 -8.52
C LYS A 227 3.63 20.13 -7.02
N LEU A 228 4.51 19.45 -6.28
CA LEU A 228 4.43 19.44 -4.82
C LEU A 228 4.55 20.85 -4.21
N SER A 229 5.33 21.74 -4.83
CA SER A 229 5.46 23.15 -4.41
C SER A 229 4.18 23.95 -4.56
N ASP A 230 3.29 23.51 -5.46
CA ASP A 230 2.07 24.21 -5.84
C ASP A 230 0.84 23.58 -5.17
N CYS A 231 1.04 22.54 -4.35
CA CYS A 231 -0.03 21.91 -3.59
C CYS A 231 -0.71 22.95 -2.69
N PRO A 232 -2.05 23.06 -2.73
CA PRO A 232 -2.77 24.03 -1.93
C PRO A 232 -2.64 23.67 -0.45
N ASN A 233 -2.23 24.62 0.39
CA ASN A 233 -2.18 24.43 1.84
C ASN A 233 -3.61 24.24 2.41
N ASN A 234 -4.00 22.98 2.64
CA ASN A 234 -5.34 22.58 3.10
C ASN A 234 -5.71 23.04 4.52
N LYS A 235 -4.77 23.61 5.31
CA LYS A 235 -5.05 24.14 6.66
C LYS A 235 -6.03 25.33 6.71
N ILE A 236 -6.36 25.97 5.58
CA ILE A 236 -7.27 27.13 5.55
C ILE A 236 -8.72 26.75 5.18
N ILE A 237 -8.97 25.56 4.62
CA ILE A 237 -10.31 25.14 4.15
C ILE A 237 -10.63 23.71 4.61
N SER A 238 -10.88 23.52 5.91
CA SER A 238 -11.35 22.24 6.45
C SER A 238 -12.49 22.45 7.46
N THR A 239 -13.55 23.14 7.06
CA THR A 239 -14.82 23.16 7.81
C THR A 239 -16.02 22.65 7.00
N ALA A 240 -15.81 22.14 5.77
CA ALA A 240 -16.88 21.53 4.99
C ALA A 240 -16.46 20.14 4.52
N VAL A 241 -17.02 19.13 5.20
CA VAL A 241 -17.02 17.70 4.83
C VAL A 241 -15.67 16.97 4.98
N THR A 242 -15.09 16.97 6.19
CA THR A 242 -14.31 15.80 6.64
C THR A 242 -15.30 14.74 7.12
N GLY A 243 -16.11 14.21 6.22
CA GLY A 243 -16.55 12.83 6.39
C GLY A 243 -15.27 12.02 6.35
N SER A 244 -14.96 11.31 7.43
CA SER A 244 -13.76 10.49 7.56
C SER A 244 -13.64 9.53 6.37
N ILE A 245 -12.98 9.98 5.31
CA ILE A 245 -12.21 9.10 4.45
C ILE A 245 -10.93 8.86 5.25
N ILE A 246 -11.07 8.14 6.38
CA ILE A 246 -10.08 7.12 6.68
C ILE A 246 -10.15 6.30 5.42
N GLY A 247 -9.20 6.51 4.52
CA GLY A 247 -9.16 5.81 3.26
C GLY A 247 -9.28 4.34 3.61
N LEU A 248 -10.44 3.76 3.31
CA LEU A 248 -10.51 2.40 2.81
C LEU A 248 -9.69 2.45 1.52
N ILE A 249 -8.37 2.47 1.70
CA ILE A 249 -7.40 2.16 0.68
C ILE A 249 -7.22 0.70 0.93
N PRO A 250 -7.98 -0.16 0.25
CA PRO A 250 -7.50 -1.49 0.13
C PRO A 250 -6.17 -1.32 -0.62
N LEU A 251 -5.06 -1.61 0.04
CA LEU A 251 -3.74 -1.73 -0.60
C LEU A 251 -3.73 -2.80 -1.72
N LEU A 252 -4.91 -3.35 -2.05
CA LEU A 252 -5.25 -4.49 -2.88
C LEU A 252 -6.73 -4.49 -3.37
N GLY A 253 -7.43 -3.35 -3.46
CA GLY A 253 -8.88 -3.36 -3.71
C GLY A 253 -9.38 -2.42 -4.78
N VAL A 254 -8.97 -2.75 -5.99
CA VAL A 254 -9.89 -2.73 -7.14
C VAL A 254 -10.42 -4.14 -7.38
N LEU A 255 -11.10 -4.75 -6.39
CA LEU A 255 -11.87 -6.00 -6.59
C LEU A 255 -13.21 -6.06 -5.82
N TYR A 256 -13.79 -4.91 -5.47
CA TYR A 256 -15.26 -4.78 -5.44
C TYR A 256 -15.67 -3.78 -6.51
N LYS A 257 -15.30 -4.09 -7.75
CA LYS A 257 -16.02 -3.55 -8.89
C LYS A 257 -17.48 -3.99 -8.71
N VAL A 258 -18.35 -3.03 -8.41
CA VAL A 258 -19.68 -2.94 -9.04
C VAL A 258 -20.36 -4.32 -9.13
N SER A 259 -20.67 -4.91 -7.99
CA SER A 259 -21.61 -6.02 -7.89
C SER A 259 -22.69 -5.55 -6.93
N GLU A 260 -23.83 -5.17 -7.50
CA GLU A 260 -25.06 -4.67 -6.86
C GLU A 260 -25.17 -3.15 -6.59
N LEU A 261 -25.14 -2.35 -7.65
CA LEU A 261 -26.13 -1.27 -7.80
C LEU A 261 -27.10 -1.68 -8.91
N ASN A 262 -27.87 -2.74 -8.65
CA ASN A 262 -29.16 -2.90 -9.33
C ASN A 262 -30.10 -1.85 -8.77
N ILE A 263 -29.94 -0.59 -9.20
CA ILE A 263 -31.03 0.37 -9.13
C ILE A 263 -32.02 -0.11 -10.18
N LYS A 264 -33.00 -0.91 -9.74
CA LYS A 264 -34.23 -1.07 -10.49
C LYS A 264 -34.89 0.30 -10.52
N ILE A 265 -34.91 0.92 -11.69
CA ILE A 265 -35.89 1.96 -12.03
C ILE A 265 -37.21 1.25 -12.34
#